data_AF-A0A397YJI1-F1
#
_entry.id   AF-A0A397YJI1-F1
#
_cell.length_a   1.000
_cell.length_b   1.000
_cell.length_c   1.000
_cell.angle_alpha   90.00
_cell.angle_beta   90.00
_cell.angle_gamma   90.00
#
_symmetry.space_group_name_H-M   'P 1'
#
loop_
_entity.id
_entity.type
_entity.pdbx_description
1 polymer ?
#
loop_
_entity_poly.entity_id
_entity_poly.type
_entity_poly.pdbx_seq_one_letter_code
_entity_poly.pdbx_strand_id
1 'polypeptide(L)'
;MLIVFSIIFPLFTIITSFLAISTSVSSILHQDELNALKKIATTLGINGLDLSSGDPCYLGSLKMIPEVAIVSNPELRNNTIDCDCSFNNNTTCRIINIDLKTLSLRGKLPPELAELQYLQTMYVQPPGTFVKNR
;
A
#
# COMPACT_ATOMS: atom_id res chain seq x y z
N MET A 1 -2.89 57.99 -23.37
CA MET A 1 -3.89 56.99 -22.90
C MET A 1 -3.66 55.58 -23.46
N LEU A 2 -3.18 55.42 -24.71
CA LEU A 2 -2.92 54.09 -25.32
C LEU A 2 -1.60 53.42 -24.86
N ILE A 3 -0.56 54.21 -24.58
CA ILE A 3 0.75 53.70 -24.13
C ILE A 3 0.63 53.04 -22.74
N VAL A 4 -0.22 53.62 -21.88
CA VAL A 4 -0.50 53.12 -20.53
C VAL A 4 -1.32 51.82 -20.54
N PHE A 5 -2.02 51.47 -21.61
CA PHE A 5 -2.69 50.18 -21.73
C PHE A 5 -1.71 49.07 -22.19
N SER A 6 -0.74 49.44 -23.02
CA SER A 6 0.23 48.53 -23.62
C SER A 6 1.23 47.93 -22.61
N ILE A 7 1.59 48.69 -21.57
CA ILE A 7 2.47 48.20 -20.48
C ILE A 7 1.73 47.51 -19.31
N ILE A 8 0.42 47.72 -19.14
CA ILE A 8 -0.37 47.09 -18.05
C ILE A 8 -0.81 45.66 -18.45
N PHE A 9 -1.10 45.44 -19.72
CA PHE A 9 -1.50 44.14 -20.27
C PHE A 9 -0.49 43.00 -20.02
N PRO A 10 0.84 43.18 -20.22
CA PRO A 10 1.82 42.13 -19.94
C PRO A 10 2.07 41.90 -18.43
N LEU A 11 1.81 42.89 -17.57
CA LEU A 11 1.93 42.74 -16.11
C LEU A 11 0.83 41.83 -15.54
N PHE A 12 -0.38 41.86 -16.11
CA PHE A 12 -1.49 41.03 -15.68
C PHE A 12 -1.33 39.54 -16.09
N THR A 13 -0.67 39.28 -17.23
CA THR A 13 -0.37 37.91 -17.69
C THR A 13 0.76 37.24 -16.90
N ILE A 14 1.67 38.00 -16.31
CA ILE A 14 2.75 37.45 -15.45
C ILE A 14 2.19 36.99 -14.09
N ILE A 15 1.16 37.68 -13.57
CA ILE A 15 0.51 37.34 -12.28
C ILE A 15 -0.36 36.08 -12.39
N THR A 16 -1.00 35.86 -13.54
CA THR A 16 -1.87 34.68 -13.77
C THR A 16 -1.09 33.40 -14.09
N SER A 17 0.21 33.51 -14.38
CA SER A 17 1.13 32.38 -14.63
C SER A 17 1.39 31.51 -13.38
N PHE A 18 1.03 31.97 -12.18
CA PHE A 18 1.50 31.36 -10.92
C PHE A 18 0.55 30.39 -10.22
N LEU A 19 -0.60 30.01 -10.80
CA LEU A 19 -1.59 29.14 -10.12
C LEU A 19 -2.01 27.90 -10.92
N ALA A 20 -1.05 27.22 -11.54
CA ALA A 20 -1.20 25.81 -11.88
C ALA A 20 -0.27 24.96 -11.00
N ILE A 21 -0.38 25.09 -9.68
CA ILE A 21 0.16 24.08 -8.77
C ILE A 21 -0.83 22.92 -8.80
N SER A 22 -0.60 21.97 -9.69
CA SER A 22 -1.21 20.65 -9.59
C SER A 22 -0.73 20.02 -8.29
N THR A 23 -1.48 20.18 -7.20
CA THR A 23 -1.22 19.43 -5.98
C THR A 23 -1.49 17.97 -6.29
N SER A 24 -0.44 17.18 -6.51
CA SER A 24 -0.54 15.73 -6.49
C SER A 24 -0.92 15.33 -5.06
N VAL A 25 -2.20 15.10 -4.81
CA VAL A 25 -2.64 14.53 -3.55
C VAL A 25 -2.22 13.07 -3.56
N SER A 26 -1.19 12.73 -2.78
CA SER A 26 -0.79 11.34 -2.60
C SER A 26 -1.87 10.65 -1.78
N SER A 27 -2.60 9.71 -2.40
CA SER A 27 -3.57 8.86 -1.71
C SER A 27 -2.83 7.96 -0.72
N ILE A 28 -3.26 7.96 0.55
CA ILE A 28 -2.62 7.19 1.62
C ILE A 28 -3.56 6.09 2.12
N LEU A 29 -2.99 4.93 2.44
CA LEU A 29 -3.71 3.84 3.11
C LEU A 29 -4.29 4.32 4.44
N HIS A 30 -5.55 3.98 4.67
CA HIS A 30 -6.23 4.32 5.91
C HIS A 30 -5.50 3.74 7.13
N GLN A 31 -5.29 4.56 8.17
CA GLN A 31 -4.49 4.19 9.33
C GLN A 31 -5.02 2.94 10.07
N ASP A 32 -6.35 2.79 10.12
CA ASP A 32 -6.97 1.62 10.75
C ASP A 32 -6.66 0.32 10.01
N GLU A 33 -6.62 0.37 8.67
CA GLU A 33 -6.29 -0.79 7.86
C GLU A 33 -4.80 -1.13 7.94
N LEU A 34 -3.94 -0.12 8.04
CA LEU A 34 -2.52 -0.31 8.32
C LEU A 34 -2.30 -1.00 9.68
N ASN A 35 -3.04 -0.57 10.70
CA ASN A 35 -2.99 -1.18 12.04
C ASN A 35 -3.54 -2.61 12.04
N ALA A 36 -4.67 -2.84 11.35
CA ALA A 36 -5.24 -4.18 11.18
C ALA A 36 -4.25 -5.11 10.47
N LEU A 37 -3.62 -4.65 9.38
CA LEU A 37 -2.59 -5.39 8.65
C LEU A 37 -1.42 -5.79 9.55
N LYS A 38 -0.96 -4.88 10.42
CA LYS A 38 0.09 -5.17 11.41
C LYS A 38 -0.35 -6.24 12.41
N LYS A 39 -1.58 -6.18 12.92
CA LYS A 39 -2.11 -7.21 13.82
C LYS A 39 -2.22 -8.57 13.11
N ILE A 40 -2.80 -8.59 11.90
CA ILE A 40 -2.93 -9.79 11.07
C ILE A 40 -1.55 -10.45 10.86
N ALA A 41 -0.55 -9.67 10.48
CA ALA A 41 0.80 -10.18 10.28
C ALA A 41 1.39 -10.80 11.56
N THR A 42 1.16 -10.15 12.70
CA THR A 42 1.60 -10.64 14.02
C THR A 42 0.88 -11.94 14.39
N THR A 43 -0.45 -12.01 14.25
CA THR A 43 -1.26 -13.20 14.57
C THR A 43 -0.93 -14.38 13.66
N LEU A 44 -0.61 -14.10 12.39
CA LEU A 44 -0.20 -15.11 11.42
C LEU A 44 1.27 -15.56 11.59
N GLY A 45 2.03 -14.95 12.50
CA GLY A 45 3.44 -15.28 12.74
C GLY A 45 4.38 -14.82 11.62
N ILE A 46 3.99 -13.79 10.86
CA ILE A 46 4.80 -13.19 9.81
C ILE A 46 5.87 -12.30 10.46
N ASN A 47 7.03 -12.90 10.72
CA ASN A 47 8.17 -12.16 11.27
C ASN A 47 8.84 -11.33 10.18
N GLY A 48 9.04 -10.05 10.44
CA GLY A 48 9.84 -9.18 9.56
C GLY A 48 9.06 -8.38 8.52
N LEU A 49 7.72 -8.31 8.60
CA LEU A 49 6.96 -7.39 7.75
C LEU A 49 7.37 -5.93 8.05
N ASP A 50 7.86 -5.23 7.02
CA ASP A 50 8.27 -3.83 7.09
C ASP A 50 7.21 -2.93 6.46
N LEU A 51 6.42 -2.29 7.32
CA LEU A 51 5.44 -1.25 6.96
C LEU A 51 5.98 0.17 7.18
N SER A 52 7.25 0.32 7.57
CA SER A 52 7.86 1.62 7.88
C SER A 52 8.53 2.26 6.67
N SER A 53 8.88 1.48 5.64
CA SER A 53 9.64 1.94 4.48
C SER A 53 8.79 2.44 3.30
N GLY A 54 7.48 2.54 3.47
CA GLY A 54 6.56 3.11 2.48
C GLY A 54 5.13 2.59 2.64
N ASP A 55 4.20 3.22 1.95
CA ASP A 55 2.81 2.75 1.89
C ASP A 55 2.75 1.43 1.09
N PRO A 56 2.25 0.33 1.69
CA PRO A 56 2.17 -0.96 1.01
C PRO A 56 1.24 -0.94 -0.21
N CYS A 57 0.19 -0.11 -0.22
CA CYS A 57 -0.69 0.08 -1.37
C CYS A 57 0.02 0.77 -2.53
N TYR A 58 0.91 1.71 -2.25
CA TYR A 58 1.71 2.38 -3.28
C TYR A 58 2.78 1.45 -3.85
N LEU A 59 3.38 0.60 -3.00
CA LEU A 59 4.39 -0.37 -3.40
C LEU A 59 3.80 -1.62 -4.08
N GLY A 60 2.50 -1.88 -3.92
CA GLY A 60 1.81 -3.09 -4.41
C GLY A 60 2.35 -4.39 -3.82
N SER A 61 3.18 -4.30 -2.76
CA SER A 61 3.90 -5.45 -2.21
C SER A 61 4.17 -5.29 -0.72
N LEU A 62 4.16 -6.42 -0.02
CA LEU A 62 4.50 -6.49 1.40
C LEU A 62 5.99 -6.72 1.55
N LYS A 63 6.71 -5.66 1.94
CA LYS A 63 8.16 -5.71 2.09
C LYS A 63 8.55 -6.44 3.38
N MET A 64 9.58 -7.26 3.31
CA MET A 64 10.20 -7.90 4.46
C MET A 64 11.51 -7.17 4.82
N ILE A 65 11.86 -7.12 6.11
CA ILE A 65 13.14 -6.61 6.57
C ILE A 65 14.29 -7.44 5.99
N PRO A 66 15.45 -6.82 5.72
CA PRO A 66 16.59 -7.48 5.08
C PRO A 66 17.01 -8.76 5.81
N GLU A 67 17.04 -8.75 7.14
CA GLU A 67 17.49 -9.87 7.98
C GLU A 67 16.66 -11.15 7.82
N VAL A 68 15.36 -11.02 7.51
CA VAL A 68 14.48 -12.15 7.18
C VAL A 68 14.54 -12.48 5.68
N ALA A 69 14.78 -11.47 4.85
CA ALA A 69 14.92 -11.63 3.40
C ALA A 69 16.22 -12.36 2.99
N ILE A 70 17.31 -12.28 3.76
CA ILE A 70 18.57 -13.01 3.45
C ILE A 70 18.47 -14.53 3.68
N VAL A 71 17.54 -15.00 4.51
CA VAL A 71 17.28 -16.43 4.73
C VAL A 71 16.29 -16.99 3.69
N SER A 72 15.61 -16.11 2.95
CA SER A 72 14.41 -16.46 2.20
C SER A 72 14.59 -16.20 0.71
N ASN A 73 14.45 -17.28 -0.06
CA ASN A 73 14.36 -17.35 -1.52
C ASN A 73 13.76 -16.05 -2.15
N PRO A 74 14.27 -15.54 -3.30
CA PRO A 74 13.67 -14.39 -4.01
C PRO A 74 12.16 -14.48 -4.26
N GLU A 75 11.55 -15.68 -4.16
CA GLU A 75 10.10 -15.85 -4.21
C GLU A 75 9.34 -15.29 -3.01
N LEU A 76 9.97 -15.04 -1.84
CA LEU A 76 9.31 -14.38 -0.70
C LEU A 76 8.82 -12.94 -1.02
N ARG A 77 9.22 -12.42 -2.18
CA ARG A 77 8.75 -11.16 -2.77
C ARG A 77 7.37 -11.26 -3.43
N ASN A 78 6.75 -12.44 -3.50
CA ASN A 78 5.46 -12.62 -4.16
C ASN A 78 4.25 -12.37 -3.24
N ASN A 79 4.44 -11.69 -2.11
CA ASN A 79 3.32 -11.27 -1.28
C ASN A 79 2.85 -9.89 -1.76
N THR A 80 1.69 -9.85 -2.40
CA THR A 80 1.15 -8.63 -3.02
C THR A 80 -0.03 -8.11 -2.22
N ILE A 81 -0.27 -6.82 -2.37
CA ILE A 81 -1.39 -6.13 -1.76
C ILE A 81 -1.95 -5.15 -2.79
N ASP A 82 -3.25 -5.25 -3.03
CA ASP A 82 -3.95 -4.33 -3.92
C ASP A 82 -4.93 -3.50 -3.12
N CYS A 83 -4.99 -2.22 -3.48
CA CYS A 83 -5.82 -1.24 -2.80
C CYS A 83 -6.64 -0.44 -3.82
N ASP A 84 -7.86 -0.11 -3.41
CA ASP A 84 -8.70 0.83 -4.12
C ASP A 84 -8.55 2.21 -3.47
N CYS A 85 -7.99 3.15 -4.23
CA CYS A 85 -7.75 4.52 -3.80
C CYS A 85 -8.82 5.49 -4.31
N SER A 86 -9.99 5.03 -4.78
CA SER A 86 -11.07 5.90 -5.27
C SER A 86 -11.85 6.62 -4.15
N PHE A 87 -11.55 6.34 -2.88
CA PHE A 87 -12.27 6.90 -1.74
C PHE A 87 -11.86 8.34 -1.42
N ASN A 88 -12.81 9.10 -0.87
CA ASN A 88 -12.61 10.49 -0.40
C ASN A 88 -11.93 11.39 -1.45
N ASN A 89 -12.45 11.44 -2.68
CA ASN A 89 -11.85 12.20 -3.79
C ASN A 89 -10.41 11.77 -4.11
N ASN A 90 -10.17 10.46 -4.16
CA ASN A 90 -8.88 9.86 -4.45
C ASN A 90 -7.78 10.17 -3.42
N THR A 91 -8.15 10.35 -2.15
CA THR A 91 -7.18 10.69 -1.08
C THR A 91 -6.97 9.56 -0.09
N THR A 92 -7.89 8.60 -0.04
CA THR A 92 -7.84 7.47 0.90
C THR A 92 -7.80 6.16 0.12
N CYS A 93 -6.83 5.31 0.44
CA CYS A 93 -6.75 3.95 -0.08
C CYS A 93 -7.33 2.94 0.90
N ARG A 94 -8.02 1.94 0.35
CA ARG A 94 -8.61 0.82 1.08
C ARG A 94 -8.10 -0.50 0.52
N ILE A 95 -7.70 -1.43 1.39
CA ILE A 95 -7.19 -2.74 0.97
C ILE A 95 -8.34 -3.58 0.43
N ILE A 96 -8.20 -4.07 -0.80
CA ILE A 96 -9.20 -4.92 -1.46
C ILE A 96 -8.71 -6.34 -1.68
N ASN A 97 -7.39 -6.55 -1.81
CA ASN A 97 -6.81 -7.87 -2.01
C ASN A 97 -5.49 -8.02 -1.25
N ILE A 98 -5.31 -9.18 -0.63
CA ILE A 98 -4.05 -9.56 0.02
C ILE A 98 -3.65 -10.96 -0.46
N ASP A 99 -2.43 -11.08 -0.94
CA ASP A 99 -1.87 -12.35 -1.41
C ASP A 99 -0.64 -12.74 -0.60
N LEU A 100 -0.71 -13.85 0.12
CA LEU A 100 0.34 -14.37 0.99
C LEU A 100 0.84 -15.73 0.47
N LYS A 101 1.32 -15.77 -0.79
CA LYS A 101 1.72 -17.02 -1.48
C LYS A 101 2.93 -17.73 -0.88
N THR A 102 3.83 -17.00 -0.25
CA THR A 102 5.16 -17.53 0.11
C THR A 102 5.36 -17.71 1.59
N LEU A 103 4.36 -17.32 2.36
CA LEU A 103 4.34 -17.46 3.80
C LEU A 103 3.64 -18.77 4.11
N SER A 104 4.36 -19.71 4.69
CA SER A 104 3.76 -20.94 5.24
C SER A 104 3.00 -20.59 6.52
N LEU A 105 1.82 -20.01 6.35
CA LEU A 105 0.97 -19.58 7.46
C LEU A 105 0.47 -20.82 8.21
N ARG A 106 0.75 -20.89 9.51
CA ARG A 106 0.25 -21.96 10.39
C ARG A 106 -0.66 -21.31 11.43
N GLY A 107 -1.81 -21.93 11.69
CA GLY A 107 -2.73 -21.49 12.73
C GLY A 107 -4.11 -21.14 12.20
N LYS A 108 -4.78 -20.20 12.88
CA LYS A 108 -6.13 -19.74 12.56
C LYS A 108 -6.06 -18.40 11.83
N LEU A 109 -7.03 -18.14 10.97
CA LEU A 109 -7.20 -16.81 10.40
C LEU A 109 -7.51 -15.80 11.52
N PRO A 110 -6.79 -14.67 11.58
CA PRO A 110 -7.03 -13.62 12.58
C PRO A 110 -8.44 -13.03 12.48
N PRO A 111 -9.16 -12.82 13.59
CA PRO A 111 -10.43 -12.08 13.58
C PRO A 111 -10.25 -10.62 13.12
N GLU A 112 -9.03 -10.08 13.21
CA GLU A 112 -8.69 -8.73 12.76
C GLU A 112 -8.86 -8.53 11.25
N LEU A 113 -9.02 -9.61 10.47
CA LEU A 113 -9.43 -9.51 9.06
C LEU A 113 -10.78 -8.80 8.89
N ALA A 114 -11.66 -8.86 9.90
CA ALA A 114 -12.91 -8.13 9.90
C ALA A 114 -12.73 -6.60 10.01
N GLU A 115 -11.56 -6.12 10.46
CA GLU A 115 -11.22 -4.68 10.48
C GLU A 115 -10.93 -4.15 9.06
N LEU A 116 -10.61 -5.03 8.10
CA LEU A 116 -10.41 -4.70 6.69
C LEU A 116 -11.75 -4.73 5.92
N GLN A 117 -12.57 -3.71 6.12
CA GLN A 117 -13.97 -3.69 5.66
C GLN A 117 -14.15 -3.79 4.14
N TYR A 118 -13.13 -3.41 3.36
CA TYR A 118 -13.16 -3.41 1.90
C TYR A 118 -12.44 -4.62 1.29
N LEU A 119 -11.91 -5.51 2.11
CA LEU A 119 -11.20 -6.70 1.65
C LEU A 119 -12.18 -7.64 0.93
N GLN A 120 -11.90 -7.91 -0.34
CA GLN A 120 -12.71 -8.77 -1.20
C GLN A 120 -12.10 -10.16 -1.31
N THR A 121 -10.79 -10.22 -1.50
CA THR A 121 -10.07 -11.46 -1.73
C THR A 121 -8.83 -11.58 -0.85
N MET A 122 -8.61 -12.79 -0.33
CA MET A 122 -7.40 -13.12 0.40
C MET A 122 -6.91 -14.49 -0.07
N TYR A 123 -5.66 -14.54 -0.54
CA TYR A 123 -5.01 -15.77 -0.93
C TYR A 123 -3.96 -16.15 0.12
N VAL A 124 -4.06 -17.37 0.63
CA VAL A 124 -3.12 -17.93 1.60
C VAL A 124 -2.59 -19.24 1.08
N GLN A 125 -1.27 -19.42 1.11
CA GLN A 125 -0.67 -20.70 0.76
C GLN A 125 -0.78 -21.66 1.95
N PRO A 126 -1.46 -22.82 1.81
CA PRO A 126 -1.49 -23.82 2.87
C PRO A 126 -0.08 -24.39 3.10
N PRO A 127 0.26 -24.75 4.36
CA PRO A 127 1.54 -25.36 4.66
C PRO A 127 1.67 -26.67 3.88
N GLY A 128 2.64 -26.72 2.96
CA GLY A 128 2.93 -27.92 2.19
C GLY A 128 3.28 -29.08 3.13
N THR A 129 2.52 -30.18 3.04
CA THR A 129 2.97 -31.46 3.59
C THR A 129 4.20 -31.89 2.79
N PHE A 130 5.40 -31.65 3.33
CA PHE A 130 6.60 -32.32 2.85
C PHE A 130 6.37 -33.83 3.01
N VAL A 131 5.98 -34.51 1.93
CA VAL A 131 6.16 -35.95 1.83
C VAL A 131 7.65 -36.17 1.95
N LYS A 132 8.08 -36.68 3.11
CA LYS A 132 9.45 -37.14 3.32
C LYS A 132 9.62 -38.37 2.42
N ASN A 133 10.04 -38.14 1.18
CA ASN A 133 10.42 -39.23 0.28
C ASN A 133 11.49 -40.05 1.01
N ARG A 134 11.13 -41.29 1.31
CA ARG A 134 11.99 -42.31 1.89
C ARG A 134 12.60 -43.11 0.75
#